data_AF-A0A815J9W3-F1
#
_entry.id   AF-A0A815J9W3-F1
#
_cell.length_a   1.000
_cell.length_b   1.000
_cell.length_c   1.000
_cell.angle_alpha   90.00
_cell.angle_beta   90.00
_cell.angle_gamma   90.00
#
_symmetry.space_group_name_H-M   'P 1'
#
loop_
_entity.id
_entity.type
_entity.pdbx_description
1 polymer ?
#
loop_
_entity_poly.entity_id
_entity_poly.type
_entity_poly.pdbx_seq_one_letter_code
_entity_poly.pdbx_strand_id
1 'polypeptide(L)' 'MEWTQDDVALWLRQCNLEKCIPTFQENAIDGLILLSDEFDQ' A
#
# COMPACT_ATOMS: atom_id res chain seq x y z
N MET A 1 -10.60 10.77 1.15
CA MET A 1 -10.21 9.87 2.26
C MET A 1 -8.88 9.31 1.86
N GLU A 2 -7.82 9.66 2.59
CA GLU A 2 -6.46 9.20 2.31
C GLU A 2 -6.29 7.84 3.01
N TRP A 3 -5.93 6.79 2.27
CA TRP A 3 -5.64 5.49 2.89
C TRP A 3 -4.35 5.58 3.69
N THR A 4 -4.39 5.06 4.90
CA THR A 4 -3.20 4.89 5.75
C THR A 4 -2.44 3.61 5.37
N GLN A 5 -1.25 3.40 5.95
CA GLN A 5 -0.51 2.13 5.78
C GLN A 5 -1.31 0.92 6.30
N ASP A 6 -2.15 1.10 7.33
CA ASP A 6 -3.00 0.04 7.86
C ASP A 6 -4.13 -0.31 6.89
N ASP A 7 -4.70 0.69 6.21
CA ASP A 7 -5.70 0.49 5.16
C ASP A 7 -5.08 -0.25 3.96
N VAL A 8 -3.86 0.12 3.57
CA VAL A 8 -3.11 -0.59 2.52
C VAL A 8 -2.81 -2.04 2.94
N ALA A 9 -2.41 -2.27 4.18
CA ALA A 9 -2.17 -3.63 4.70
C ALA A 9 -3.45 -4.48 4.71
N LEU A 10 -4.60 -3.88 5.08
CA LEU A 10 -5.89 -4.55 5.03
C LEU A 10 -6.28 -4.90 3.60
N TRP A 11 -6.08 -3.98 2.65
CA TRP A 11 -6.31 -4.21 1.24
C TRP A 11 -5.41 -5.34 0.69
N LEU A 12 -4.12 -5.35 1.04
CA LEU A 12 -3.21 -6.44 0.67
C LEU A 12 -3.69 -7.80 1.19
N ARG A 13 -4.23 -7.88 2.41
CA ARG A 13 -4.84 -9.13 2.91
C ARG A 13 -6.07 -9.54 2.10
N GLN A 14 -6.93 -8.60 1.73
CA GLN A 14 -8.11 -8.88 0.90
C GLN A 14 -7.74 -9.38 -0.50
N CYS A 15 -6.56 -9.00 -0.99
CA CYS A 15 -6.00 -9.46 -2.27
C CYS A 15 -5.19 -10.77 -2.17
N ASN A 16 -5.09 -11.43 -1.00
CA ASN A 16 -4.18 -12.56 -0.74
C ASN A 16 -2.69 -12.23 -1.03
N LEU A 17 -2.30 -10.99 -0.74
CA LEU A 17 -0.94 -10.45 -0.86
C LEU A 17 -0.35 -10.12 0.51
N GLU A 18 -0.78 -10.81 1.57
CA GLU A 18 -0.35 -10.54 2.94
C GLU A 18 1.16 -10.66 3.16
N LYS A 19 1.83 -11.46 2.31
CA LYS A 19 3.30 -11.59 2.29
C LYS A 19 4.02 -10.30 1.89
N CYS A 20 3.34 -9.37 1.21
CA CYS A 20 3.89 -8.09 0.77
C CYS A 20 3.74 -7.00 1.85
N ILE A 21 2.92 -7.22 2.88
CA ILE A 21 2.66 -6.23 3.94
C ILE A 21 3.96 -5.74 4.61
N PRO A 22 4.91 -6.61 5.01
CA PRO A 22 6.15 -6.15 5.64
C PRO A 22 6.92 -5.18 4.73
N THR A 23 7.06 -5.51 3.45
CA THR A 23 7.74 -4.65 2.48
C THR A 23 7.02 -3.31 2.31
N PHE A 24 5.69 -3.29 2.27
CA PHE A 24 4.93 -2.04 2.17
C PHE A 24 5.07 -1.18 3.43
N GLN A 25 5.04 -1.78 4.62
CA GLN A 25 5.22 -1.08 5.88
C GLN A 25 6.65 -0.54 6.05
N GLU A 26 7.67 -1.34 5.72
CA GLU A 26 9.09 -0.94 5.78
C GLU A 26 9.40 0.23 4.84
N ASN A 27 8.75 0.28 3.67
CA ASN A 27 8.89 1.37 2.70
C ASN A 27 7.89 2.52 2.93
N ALA A 28 7.16 2.50 4.04
CA ALA A 28 6.17 3.48 4.43
C ALA A 28 5.08 3.75 3.35
N ILE A 29 4.71 2.75 2.57
CA ILE A 29 3.74 2.86 1.47
C ILE A 29 2.33 3.00 2.04
N ASP A 30 1.79 4.21 1.99
CA ASP A 30 0.40 4.54 2.26
C ASP A 30 -0.42 4.64 0.96
N GLY A 31 -1.67 5.07 1.07
CA GLY A 31 -2.57 5.27 -0.06
C GLY A 31 -2.10 6.27 -1.08
N LEU A 32 -1.43 7.34 -0.64
CA LEU A 32 -0.96 8.39 -1.53
C LEU A 32 0.17 7.86 -2.41
N ILE A 33 1.12 7.13 -1.81
CA ILE A 33 2.24 6.53 -2.54
C ILE A 33 1.74 5.40 -3.45
N LEU A 34 0.82 4.56 -2.97
CA LEU A 34 0.28 3.43 -3.74
C LEU A 34 -0.49 3.87 -4.98
N LEU A 35 -1.21 4.98 -4.90
CA LEU A 35 -2.10 5.49 -5.95
C LEU A 35 -1.49 6.67 -6.71
N SER A 36 -0.20 6.97 -6.52
CA SER A 36 0.43 8.06 -7.27
C SER A 36 0.64 7.67 -8.73
N ASP A 37 0.17 8.52 -9.65
CA ASP A 37 0.37 8.36 -11.10
C ASP A 37 1.81 8.71 -11.56
N GLU A 38 2.75 8.94 -10.63
CA GLU A 38 4.13 9.37 -10.96
C GLU A 38 5.00 8.25 -11.56
N PHE A 39 4.45 7.06 -11.79
CA PHE A 39 5.15 5.93 -12.43
C PHE A 39 4.96 5.85 -13.96
N ASP A 40 4.23 6.79 -14.58
CA ASP A 40 3.92 6.84 -16.02
C ASP A 40 4.66 7.97 -16.80
N GLN A 41 5.93 8.27 -16.46
CA GLN A 41 6.81 9.17 -17.27
C GLN A 41 7.99 8.46 -17.91
#